data_AF-V5GTM8-F1
#
_entry.id   AF-V5GTM8-F1
#
_cell.length_a   1.000
_cell.length_b   1.000
_cell.length_c   1.000
_cell.angle_alpha   90.00
_cell.angle_beta   90.00
_cell.angle_gamma   90.00
#
_symmetry.space_group_name_H-M   'P 1'
#
loop_
_entity.id
_entity.type
_entity.pdbx_description
1 polymer ?
#
loop_
_entity_poly.entity_id
_entity_poly.type
_entity_poly.pdbx_seq_one_letter_code
_entity_poly.pdbx_strand_id
1 'polypeptide(L)'
;MSAFGAKYQCPLIGISSLGAPLVGLDAVGNPSHPISSPDQNLPVTRDMPFRERLMSALYSVYVRTWYHLVVLPREDGLIKKYLGEDMPYLGDIERNVSILLLNRSPVFHRVMPVVPAIIELGGISLNRTKPKLDLELQKFLD
;
A
#
# COMPACT_ATOMS: atom_id res chain seq x y z
N MET A 1 -11.46 -3.25 5.76
CA MET A 1 -11.06 -4.65 6.08
C MET A 1 -10.37 -4.76 7.44
N SER A 2 -9.53 -3.79 7.83
CA SER A 2 -8.89 -3.69 9.15
C SER A 2 -9.85 -3.85 10.35
N ALA A 3 -11.09 -3.36 10.22
CA ALA A 3 -12.12 -3.46 11.25
C ALA A 3 -12.39 -4.89 11.77
N PHE A 4 -12.26 -5.92 10.92
CA PHE A 4 -12.44 -7.30 11.38
C PHE A 4 -11.34 -7.74 12.34
N GLY A 5 -10.12 -7.22 12.18
CA GLY A 5 -9.01 -7.45 13.12
C GLY A 5 -9.37 -7.01 14.53
N ALA A 6 -9.89 -5.79 14.67
CA ALA A 6 -10.35 -5.27 15.95
C ALA A 6 -11.56 -6.04 16.50
N LYS A 7 -12.54 -6.39 15.65
CA LYS A 7 -13.74 -7.12 16.08
C LYS A 7 -13.42 -8.51 16.64
N TYR A 8 -12.50 -9.23 16.02
CA TYR A 8 -12.12 -10.59 16.41
C TYR A 8 -10.84 -10.66 17.24
N GLN A 9 -10.27 -9.51 17.61
CA GLN A 9 -9.03 -9.42 18.39
C GLN A 9 -7.88 -10.21 17.76
N CYS A 10 -7.76 -10.17 16.43
CA CYS A 10 -6.72 -10.88 15.68
C CYS A 10 -5.68 -9.91 15.08
N PRO A 11 -4.42 -10.36 14.93
CA PRO A 11 -3.37 -9.53 14.34
C PRO A 11 -3.71 -9.17 12.90
N LEU A 12 -3.43 -7.92 12.52
CA LEU A 12 -3.72 -7.41 11.20
C LEU A 12 -2.44 -7.41 10.35
N ILE A 13 -2.47 -8.16 9.26
CA ILE A 13 -1.41 -8.19 8.25
C ILE A 13 -1.94 -7.56 6.97
N GLY A 14 -1.30 -6.49 6.50
CA GLY A 14 -1.59 -5.87 5.22
C GLY A 14 -0.84 -6.56 4.09
N ILE A 15 -1.47 -6.71 2.93
CA ILE A 15 -0.84 -7.27 1.72
C ILE A 15 -1.15 -6.35 0.55
N SER A 16 -0.12 -5.98 -0.21
CA SER A 16 -0.26 -5.25 -1.48
C SER A 16 0.43 -6.02 -2.61
N SER A 17 -0.24 -6.11 -3.76
CA SER A 17 0.33 -6.65 -5.00
C SER A 17 1.37 -5.74 -5.65
N LEU A 18 1.47 -4.50 -5.18
CA LEU A 18 2.45 -3.48 -5.56
C LEU A 18 3.10 -2.92 -4.27
N GLY A 19 3.58 -1.68 -4.30
CA GLY A 19 3.88 -0.95 -3.07
C GLY A 19 2.60 -0.54 -2.32
N ALA A 20 2.76 0.17 -1.21
CA ALA A 20 1.64 0.74 -0.46
C ALA A 20 1.43 2.22 -0.79
N PRO A 21 0.17 2.69 -0.82
CA PRO A 21 -0.13 4.12 -0.90
C PRO A 21 0.40 4.83 0.36
N LEU A 22 0.59 6.16 0.27
CA LEU A 22 1.11 6.98 1.39
C LEU A 22 0.42 6.70 2.72
N VAL A 23 -0.91 6.61 2.74
CA VAL A 23 -1.69 6.36 3.96
C VAL A 23 -1.38 4.99 4.58
N GLY A 24 -1.17 3.96 3.75
CA GLY A 24 -0.81 2.62 4.22
C GLY A 24 0.60 2.56 4.79
N LEU A 25 1.52 3.38 4.27
CA LEU A 25 2.86 3.56 4.83
C LEU A 25 2.80 4.33 6.15
N ASP A 26 1.99 5.40 6.21
CA ASP A 26 1.80 6.20 7.41
C ASP A 26 1.16 5.37 8.55
N ALA A 27 0.30 4.41 8.23
CA ALA A 27 -0.33 3.50 9.18
C ALA A 27 0.67 2.64 9.97
N VAL A 28 1.78 2.22 9.35
CA VAL A 28 2.87 1.48 10.01
C VAL A 28 4.01 2.39 10.48
N GLY A 29 3.80 3.71 10.48
CA GLY A 29 4.78 4.70 10.92
C GLY A 29 5.98 4.84 9.99
N ASN A 30 5.86 4.47 8.71
CA ASN A 30 6.96 4.54 7.77
C ASN A 30 7.25 6.00 7.35
N PRO A 31 8.50 6.47 7.42
CA PRO A 31 8.83 7.82 6.96
C PRO A 31 8.65 7.93 5.45
N SER A 32 7.79 8.85 5.01
CA SER A 32 7.43 9.03 3.60
C SER A 32 7.58 10.51 3.21
N HIS A 33 8.80 10.89 2.83
CA HIS A 33 9.10 12.24 2.38
C HIS A 33 8.81 12.36 0.87
N PRO A 34 8.00 13.34 0.43
CA PRO A 34 7.47 13.39 -0.95
C PRO A 34 8.56 13.48 -2.03
N ILE A 35 9.71 14.09 -1.72
CA ILE A 35 10.81 14.23 -2.68
C ILE A 35 11.74 13.01 -2.73
N SER A 36 12.02 12.34 -1.60
CA SER A 36 12.90 11.16 -1.63
C SER A 36 12.12 9.91 -2.03
N SER A 37 10.84 9.87 -1.67
CA SER A 37 9.96 8.71 -1.77
C SER A 37 8.56 9.20 -2.16
N PRO A 38 8.41 9.70 -3.41
CA PRO A 38 7.12 10.16 -3.92
C PRO A 38 6.10 9.02 -3.89
N ASP A 39 4.82 9.37 -3.80
CA ASP A 39 3.74 8.38 -3.86
C ASP A 39 3.83 7.55 -5.14
N GLN A 40 3.64 6.24 -5.01
CA GLN A 40 3.75 5.28 -6.11
C GLN A 40 2.74 5.51 -7.24
N ASN A 41 1.63 6.20 -6.97
CA ASN A 41 0.61 6.49 -7.96
C ASN A 41 0.93 7.75 -8.80
N LEU A 42 1.99 8.49 -8.44
CA LEU A 42 2.36 9.71 -9.14
C LEU A 42 3.37 9.40 -10.27
N PRO A 43 3.10 9.83 -11.52
CA PRO A 43 4.00 9.57 -12.64
C PRO A 43 5.17 10.56 -12.64
N VAL A 44 6.13 10.39 -11.72
CA VAL A 44 7.32 11.23 -11.58
C VAL A 44 8.58 10.53 -12.07
N THR A 45 9.48 11.30 -12.68
CA THR A 45 10.76 10.80 -13.18
C THR A 45 11.78 10.59 -12.06
N ARG A 46 12.88 9.88 -12.35
CA ARG A 46 13.91 9.59 -11.34
C ARG A 46 14.56 10.85 -10.76
N ASP A 47 14.88 11.81 -11.63
CA ASP A 47 15.61 13.04 -11.27
C ASP A 47 14.71 14.14 -10.68
N MET A 48 13.40 14.04 -10.89
CA MET A 48 12.35 14.98 -10.46
C MET A 48 12.77 16.46 -10.57
N PRO A 49 12.53 17.15 -11.70
CA PRO A 49 12.72 18.59 -11.77
C PRO A 49 11.87 19.32 -10.72
N PHE A 50 12.18 20.58 -10.45
CA PHE A 50 11.52 21.38 -9.39
C PHE A 50 9.97 21.31 -9.45
N ARG A 51 9.40 21.37 -10.66
CA ARG A 51 7.94 21.24 -10.87
C ARG A 51 7.38 19.91 -10.38
N GLU A 52 8.06 18.80 -10.64
CA GLU A 52 7.64 17.47 -10.19
C GLU A 52 7.79 17.32 -8.68
N ARG A 53 8.84 17.89 -8.08
CA ARG A 53 9.02 17.91 -6.61
C ARG A 53 7.89 18.68 -5.93
N LEU A 54 7.54 19.86 -6.47
CA LEU A 54 6.43 20.67 -5.97
C LEU A 54 5.10 19.91 -6.11
N MET A 55 4.85 19.30 -7.27
CA MET A 55 3.67 18.49 -7.51
C MET A 55 3.58 17.31 -6.54
N SER A 56 4.68 16.61 -6.29
CA SER A 56 4.73 15.50 -5.33
C SER A 56 4.46 15.95 -3.90
N ALA A 57 5.04 17.08 -3.48
CA ALA A 57 4.77 17.66 -2.17
C ALA A 57 3.28 18.03 -2.01
N LEU A 58 2.71 18.74 -2.98
CA LEU A 58 1.29 19.11 -2.96
C LEU A 58 0.39 17.87 -2.96
N TYR A 59 0.72 16.87 -3.77
CA TYR A 59 -0.02 15.60 -3.82
C TYR A 59 0.01 14.87 -2.48
N SER A 60 1.17 14.81 -1.81
CA SER A 60 1.28 14.16 -0.50
C SER A 60 0.42 14.82 0.57
N VAL A 61 0.36 16.16 0.58
CA VAL A 61 -0.51 16.93 1.50
C VAL A 61 -1.97 16.69 1.14
N TYR A 62 -2.31 16.75 -0.15
CA TYR A 62 -3.66 16.50 -0.63
C TYR A 62 -4.17 15.12 -0.22
N VAL A 63 -3.41 14.04 -0.49
CA VAL A 63 -3.81 12.66 -0.19
C VAL A 63 -4.04 12.47 1.31
N ARG A 64 -3.11 12.94 2.15
CA ARG A 64 -3.25 12.84 3.62
C ARG A 64 -4.46 13.62 4.12
N THR A 65 -4.63 14.84 3.65
CA THR A 65 -5.73 15.72 4.07
C THR A 65 -7.08 15.14 3.65
N TRP A 66 -7.19 14.72 2.38
CA TRP A 66 -8.39 14.07 1.85
C TRP A 66 -8.72 12.79 2.60
N TYR A 67 -7.71 11.97 2.90
CA TYR A 67 -7.90 10.75 3.65
C TYR A 67 -8.47 11.04 5.05
N HIS A 68 -7.83 11.91 5.82
CA HIS A 68 -8.24 12.18 7.19
C HIS A 68 -9.56 12.94 7.32
N LEU A 69 -9.88 13.82 6.36
CA LEU A 69 -11.10 14.63 6.44
C LEU A 69 -12.32 13.99 5.78
N VAL A 70 -12.12 13.12 4.77
CA VAL A 70 -13.24 12.59 3.97
C VAL A 70 -13.34 11.08 4.05
N VAL A 71 -12.25 10.36 3.78
CA VAL A 71 -12.28 8.89 3.69
C VAL A 71 -12.42 8.28 5.08
N LEU A 72 -11.56 8.67 6.02
CA LEU A 72 -11.49 8.07 7.35
C LEU A 72 -12.79 8.26 8.16
N PRO A 73 -13.42 9.45 8.23
CA PRO A 73 -14.68 9.62 8.95
C PRO A 73 -15.84 8.86 8.29
N ARG A 74 -15.85 8.79 6.95
CA ARG A 74 -16.87 8.06 6.19
C ARG A 74 -16.78 6.55 6.47
N GLU A 75 -15.58 5.98 6.39
CA GLU A 75 -15.36 4.55 6.63
C GLU A 75 -15.58 4.18 8.10
N ASP A 76 -15.18 5.03 9.05
CA ASP A 76 -15.47 4.85 10.49
C ASP A 76 -16.99 4.78 10.75
N GLY A 77 -17.76 5.69 10.16
CA GLY A 77 -19.21 5.70 10.28
C GLY A 77 -19.87 4.44 9.68
N LEU A 78 -19.35 3.93 8.56
CA LEU A 78 -19.81 2.67 7.98
C LEU A 78 -19.47 1.48 8.89
N ILE A 79 -18.26 1.44 9.45
CA ILE A 79 -17.86 0.38 10.37
C ILE A 79 -18.76 0.35 11.59
N LYS A 80 -19.02 1.49 12.23
CA LYS A 80 -19.90 1.55 13.40
C LYS A 80 -21.32 1.11 13.07
N LYS A 81 -21.84 1.56 11.92
CA LYS A 81 -23.17 1.17 11.44
C LYS A 81 -23.34 -0.34 11.23
N TYR A 82 -22.32 -1.04 10.71
CA TYR A 82 -22.44 -2.46 10.34
C TYR A 82 -21.81 -3.44 11.35
N LEU A 83 -20.81 -3.00 12.12
CA LEU A 83 -20.05 -3.86 13.03
C LEU A 83 -20.34 -3.57 14.52
N GLY A 84 -20.96 -2.42 14.83
CA GLY A 84 -21.37 -1.98 16.17
C GLY A 84 -20.73 -0.65 16.57
N GLU A 85 -21.45 0.18 17.34
CA GLU A 85 -20.94 1.47 17.87
C GLU A 85 -19.77 1.29 18.86
N ASP A 86 -19.65 0.10 19.47
CA ASP A 86 -18.57 -0.25 20.40
C ASP A 86 -17.21 -0.44 19.69
N MET A 87 -17.18 -0.39 18.36
CA MET A 87 -15.94 -0.51 17.60
C MET A 87 -15.00 0.69 17.87
N PRO A 88 -13.70 0.43 18.07
CA PRO A 88 -12.72 1.50 18.21
C PRO A 88 -12.63 2.34 16.93
N TYR A 89 -12.12 3.56 17.06
CA TYR A 89 -11.95 4.46 15.92
C TYR A 89 -11.06 3.83 14.85
N LEU A 90 -11.51 3.88 13.58
CA LEU A 90 -10.81 3.24 12.47
C LEU A 90 -9.34 3.68 12.37
N GLY A 91 -9.03 4.94 12.65
CA GLY A 91 -7.66 5.45 12.58
C GLY A 91 -6.72 4.78 13.59
N ASP A 92 -7.23 4.35 14.75
CA ASP A 92 -6.46 3.62 15.75
C ASP A 92 -6.29 2.15 15.35
N ILE A 93 -7.33 1.56 14.72
CA ILE A 93 -7.25 0.21 14.17
C ILE A 93 -6.18 0.13 13.08
N GLU A 94 -6.13 1.11 12.17
CA GLU A 94 -5.16 1.17 11.08
C GLU A 94 -3.72 1.32 11.57
N ARG A 95 -3.53 2.07 12.66
CA ARG A 95 -2.22 2.19 13.31
C ARG A 95 -1.74 0.90 14.01
N ASN A 96 -2.63 -0.07 14.19
CA ASN A 96 -2.34 -1.36 14.80
C ASN A 96 -2.05 -2.48 13.78
N VAL A 97 -1.68 -2.13 12.54
CA VAL A 97 -1.19 -3.11 11.55
C VAL A 97 0.17 -3.63 12.01
N SER A 98 0.29 -4.95 12.18
CA SER A 98 1.53 -5.56 12.68
C SER A 98 2.60 -5.67 11.59
N ILE A 99 2.20 -6.04 10.38
CA ILE A 99 3.10 -6.26 9.25
C ILE A 99 2.42 -5.82 7.95
N LEU A 100 3.18 -5.22 7.05
CA LEU A 100 2.78 -4.87 5.69
C LEU A 100 3.66 -5.60 4.67
N LEU A 101 3.07 -6.56 3.97
CA LEU A 101 3.71 -7.33 2.91
C LEU A 101 3.52 -6.63 1.56
N LEU A 102 4.62 -6.21 0.94
CA LEU A 102 4.60 -5.51 -0.35
C LEU A 102 5.22 -6.40 -1.42
N ASN A 103 4.49 -6.64 -2.51
CA ASN A 103 5.07 -7.25 -3.70
C ASN A 103 5.82 -6.18 -4.53
N ARG A 104 6.87 -5.65 -3.90
CA ARG A 104 7.77 -4.65 -4.43
C ARG A 104 9.20 -5.18 -4.31
N SER A 105 10.05 -4.79 -5.25
CA SER A 105 11.47 -5.12 -5.23
C SER A 105 12.30 -3.83 -5.24
N PRO A 106 13.27 -3.68 -4.32
CA PRO A 106 14.13 -2.50 -4.28
C PRO A 106 15.07 -2.42 -5.50
N VAL A 107 15.23 -3.51 -6.25
CA VAL A 107 16.01 -3.53 -7.50
C VAL A 107 15.30 -2.80 -8.62
N PHE A 108 13.99 -3.02 -8.75
CA PHE A 108 13.19 -2.47 -9.84
C PHE A 108 12.51 -1.15 -9.49
N HIS A 109 12.40 -0.82 -8.20
CA HIS A 109 11.71 0.37 -7.73
C HIS A 109 12.69 1.39 -7.15
N ARG A 110 12.24 2.65 -7.07
CA ARG A 110 13.00 3.69 -6.36
C ARG A 110 13.25 3.25 -4.92
N VAL A 111 14.48 3.43 -4.43
CA VAL A 111 14.82 3.18 -3.02
C VAL A 111 14.02 4.13 -2.12
N MET A 112 13.43 3.59 -1.06
CA MET A 112 12.74 4.37 -0.04
C MET A 112 13.10 3.81 1.35
N PRO A 113 13.02 4.61 2.41
CA PRO A 113 13.17 4.09 3.75
C PRO A 113 11.98 3.19 4.09
N VAL A 114 12.29 2.02 4.64
CA VAL A 114 11.33 1.01 5.08
C VAL A 114 11.57 0.69 6.55
N VAL A 115 10.50 0.71 7.35
CA VAL A 115 10.53 0.25 8.74
C VAL A 115 10.50 -1.29 8.81
N PRO A 116 10.93 -1.92 9.92
CA PRO A 116 10.93 -3.38 10.06
C PRO A 116 9.56 -4.05 9.90
N ALA A 117 8.46 -3.30 10.09
CA ALA A 117 7.10 -3.81 9.87
C ALA A 117 6.76 -3.99 8.37
N ILE A 118 7.58 -3.46 7.45
CA ILE A 118 7.40 -3.61 6.01
C ILE A 118 8.30 -4.74 5.51
N ILE A 119 7.70 -5.72 4.83
CA ILE A 119 8.43 -6.82 4.19
C ILE A 119 8.20 -6.75 2.68
N GLU A 120 9.29 -6.54 1.94
CA GLU A 120 9.28 -6.54 0.48
C GLU A 120 9.50 -7.96 -0.05
N LEU A 121 8.47 -8.54 -0.67
CA LEU A 121 8.48 -9.92 -1.17
C LEU A 121 9.20 -10.08 -2.52
N GLY A 122 9.46 -9.00 -3.25
CA GLY A 122 10.37 -9.00 -4.40
C GLY A 122 9.89 -9.74 -5.67
N GLY A 123 8.65 -10.24 -5.69
CA GLY A 123 8.07 -10.99 -6.81
C GLY A 123 7.51 -12.33 -6.36
N ILE A 124 6.21 -12.37 -6.08
CA ILE A 124 5.50 -13.63 -5.80
C ILE A 124 5.35 -14.41 -7.12
N SER A 125 6.34 -15.24 -7.43
CA SER A 125 6.23 -16.18 -8.54
C SER A 125 5.40 -17.38 -8.11
N LEU A 126 4.22 -17.56 -8.72
CA LEU A 126 3.51 -18.82 -8.64
C LEU A 126 4.30 -19.84 -9.47
N ASN A 127 4.94 -20.81 -8.82
CA ASN A 127 5.45 -22.02 -9.47
C ASN A 127 4.26 -22.85 -9.99
N ARG A 128 3.60 -22.36 -11.04
CA ARG A 128 2.68 -23.17 -11.83
C ARG A 128 3.53 -24.10 -12.66
N THR A 129 3.33 -25.39 -12.50
CA THR A 129 3.70 -26.39 -13.51
C THR A 129 3.24 -25.82 -14.86
N LYS A 130 4.19 -25.48 -15.75
CA LYS A 130 3.84 -24.84 -17.03
C LYS A 130 2.91 -25.83 -17.76
N PRO A 131 1.66 -25.47 -18.05
CA PRO A 131 0.84 -26.33 -18.89
C PRO A 131 1.57 -26.51 -20.23
N LYS A 132 1.49 -27.70 -20.82
CA LYS A 132 1.99 -27.89 -22.19
C LYS A 132 1.36 -26.83 -23.08
N LEU A 133 2.19 -26.08 -23.80
CA LEU A 133 1.74 -25.12 -24.79
C LEU A 133 0.88 -25.84 -25.82
N ASP A 134 -0.11 -25.15 -26.38
CA ASP A 134 -0.84 -25.67 -27.52
C ASP A 134 0.13 -25.88 -28.70
N LEU A 135 -0.14 -26.91 -29.51
CA LEU A 135 0.75 -27.37 -30.59
C LEU A 135 1.01 -26.30 -31.64
N GLU A 136 0.01 -25.47 -31.96
CA GLU A 136 0.18 -24.36 -32.89
C GLU A 136 1.08 -23.27 -32.31
N LEU A 137 0.87 -22.92 -31.04
CA LEU A 137 1.66 -21.90 -30.37
C LEU A 137 3.10 -22.36 -30.14
N GLN A 138 3.32 -23.64 -29.85
CA GLN A 138 4.66 -24.21 -29.72
C GLN A 138 5.41 -24.15 -31.06
N LYS A 139 4.77 -24.57 -32.16
CA LYS A 139 5.37 -24.51 -33.50
C LYS A 139 5.67 -23.09 -33.98
N PHE A 140 4.91 -22.10 -33.53
CA PHE A 140 5.16 -20.69 -33.86
C PHE A 140 6.34 -20.09 -33.10
N LEU A 141 6.59 -20.55 -31.87
CA LEU A 141 7.65 -20.03 -30.99
C LEU A 141 8.99 -20.77 -31.12
N ASP A 142 8.98 -22.01 -31.63
CA ASP A 142 10.18 -22.80 -31.99
C ASP A 142 10.83 -22.30 -33.30
#